data_AF-A0A1C6FAV4-F1
#
_entry.id   AF-A0A1C6FAV4-F1
#
_cell.length_a   1.000
_cell.length_b   1.000
_cell.length_c   1.000
_cell.angle_alpha   90.00
_cell.angle_beta   90.00
_cell.angle_gamma   90.00
#
_symmetry.space_group_name_H-M   'P 1'
#
loop_
_entity.id
_entity.type
_entity.pdbx_description
1 polymer ?
#
loop_
_entity_poly.entity_id
_entity_poly.type
_entity_poly.pdbx_seq_one_letter_code
_entity_poly.pdbx_strand_id
1 'polypeptide(L)'
;MNKARRFVIETPLGKLEVYAKHDKSDCAEDYPGVFIDFVREDGATVVLACVEYDPDKDLLQTVVYGDCASDEPTAIVEHYNTDFEE
;
A
#
# COMPACT_ATOMS: atom_id res chain seq x y z
N MET A 1 6.55 22.04 -7.39
CA MET A 1 5.43 21.32 -8.02
C MET A 1 5.17 20.11 -7.13
N ASN A 2 4.02 20.01 -6.44
CA ASN A 2 3.70 18.80 -5.68
C ASN A 2 3.59 17.67 -6.69
N LYS A 3 4.58 16.78 -6.71
CA LYS A 3 4.55 15.59 -7.55
C LYS A 3 3.41 14.72 -7.02
N ALA A 4 2.49 14.33 -7.89
CA ALA A 4 1.45 13.39 -7.51
C ALA A 4 2.13 12.13 -6.94
N ARG A 5 1.81 11.75 -5.70
CA ARG A 5 2.34 10.57 -5.00
C ARG A 5 1.54 9.32 -5.39
N ARG A 6 1.30 9.18 -6.69
CA ARG A 6 0.40 8.18 -7.26
C ARG A 6 0.70 7.96 -8.73
N PHE A 7 0.54 6.73 -9.18
CA PHE A 7 0.48 6.38 -10.60
C PHE A 7 -0.51 5.23 -10.84
N VAL A 8 -0.93 5.06 -12.09
CA VAL A 8 -1.89 4.06 -12.51
C VAL A 8 -1.31 3.23 -13.64
N ILE A 9 -1.48 1.92 -13.57
CA ILE A 9 -1.11 0.96 -14.62
C ILE A 9 -2.40 0.35 -15.18
N GLU A 10 -2.60 0.44 -16.49
CA GLU A 10 -3.69 -0.27 -17.16
C GLU A 10 -3.27 -1.71 -17.47
N THR A 11 -4.15 -2.66 -17.20
CA THR A 11 -3.97 -4.08 -17.49
C THR A 11 -5.20 -4.61 -18.22
N PRO A 12 -5.13 -5.78 -18.88
CA PRO A 12 -6.29 -6.39 -19.51
C PRO A 12 -7.45 -6.73 -18.55
N LEU A 13 -7.21 -6.76 -17.23
CA LEU A 13 -8.22 -7.09 -16.23
C LEU A 13 -8.83 -5.85 -15.56
N GLY A 14 -8.23 -4.67 -15.73
CA GLY A 14 -8.58 -3.46 -14.98
C GLY A 14 -7.35 -2.61 -14.72
N LYS A 15 -7.43 -1.67 -13.78
CA LYS A 15 -6.31 -0.78 -13.44
C LYS A 15 -5.70 -1.15 -12.10
N LEU A 16 -4.40 -0.96 -11.98
CA LEU A 16 -3.70 -0.98 -10.70
C LEU A 16 -3.33 0.46 -10.34
N GLU A 17 -3.83 0.95 -9.21
CA GLU A 17 -3.50 2.26 -8.67
C GLU A 17 -2.52 2.08 -7.51
N VAL A 18 -1.35 2.72 -7.61
CA VAL A 18 -0.33 2.72 -6.56
C VAL A 18 -0.23 4.12 -6.01
N TYR A 19 -0.39 4.29 -4.70
CA TYR A 19 -0.44 5.62 -4.07
C TYR A 19 0.14 5.61 -2.65
N ALA A 20 0.59 6.78 -2.21
CA ALA A 20 0.87 7.02 -0.80
C ALA A 20 -0.43 7.28 -0.04
N LYS A 21 -0.58 6.70 1.16
CA LYS A 21 -1.69 6.89 2.11
C LYS A 21 -1.97 8.38 2.34
N HIS A 22 -0.91 9.17 2.44
CA HIS A 22 -0.96 10.62 2.58
C HIS A 22 -0.52 11.30 1.28
N ASP A 23 -1.48 11.93 0.61
CA ASP A 23 -1.30 12.50 -0.74
C ASP A 23 -0.51 13.83 -0.74
N LYS A 24 -0.47 14.53 0.40
CA LYS A 24 0.07 15.90 0.51
C LYS A 24 1.33 16.04 1.35
N SER A 25 1.57 15.16 2.31
CA SER A 25 2.70 15.25 3.25
C SER A 25 3.16 13.87 3.69
N ASP A 26 4.42 13.76 4.10
CA ASP A 26 4.89 12.57 4.80
C ASP A 26 4.28 12.52 6.21
N CYS A 27 3.89 11.32 6.64
CA CYS A 27 3.52 11.01 8.01
C CYS A 27 4.53 9.99 8.51
N ALA A 28 5.35 10.36 9.50
CA ALA A 28 6.41 9.49 10.02
C ALA A 28 5.85 8.19 10.63
N GLU A 29 4.67 8.27 11.25
CA GLU A 29 3.98 7.14 11.89
C GLU A 29 3.45 6.11 10.88
N ASP A 30 3.30 6.51 9.60
CA ASP A 30 2.75 5.65 8.55
C ASP A 30 3.77 5.35 7.44
N TYR A 31 5.06 5.70 7.59
CA TYR A 31 6.03 5.59 6.51
C TYR A 31 6.41 4.13 6.22
N PRO A 32 6.48 3.65 4.95
CA PRO A 32 6.31 4.40 3.72
C PRO A 32 4.84 4.61 3.32
N GLY A 33 3.92 3.80 3.83
CA GLY A 33 2.47 3.98 3.69
C GLY A 33 2.03 3.93 2.24
N VAL A 34 2.43 2.90 1.51
CA VAL A 34 2.16 2.75 0.07
C VAL A 34 1.13 1.65 -0.14
N PHE A 35 0.09 1.96 -0.92
CA PHE A 35 -1.05 1.09 -1.19
C PHE A 35 -1.11 0.72 -2.66
N ILE A 36 -1.62 -0.47 -2.94
CA ILE A 36 -1.88 -1.00 -4.28
C ILE A 36 -3.34 -1.44 -4.33
N ASP A 37 -4.13 -0.75 -5.15
CA ASP A 37 -5.54 -1.07 -5.36
C ASP A 37 -5.75 -1.61 -6.77
N PHE A 38 -6.67 -2.57 -6.88
CA PHE A 38 -7.24 -2.97 -8.16
C PHE A 38 -8.56 -2.24 -8.38
N VAL A 39 -8.61 -1.46 -9.46
CA VAL A 39 -9.80 -0.75 -9.92
C VAL A 39 -10.45 -1.56 -11.04
N ARG A 40 -11.65 -2.06 -10.74
CA ARG A 40 -12.49 -2.82 -11.67
C ARG A 40 -13.10 -1.92 -12.73
N GLU A 41 -13.59 -2.51 -13.82
CA GLU A 41 -14.25 -1.77 -14.91
C GLU A 41 -15.52 -1.02 -14.46
N ASP A 42 -16.22 -1.54 -13.45
CA ASP A 42 -17.38 -0.90 -12.83
C ASP A 42 -17.02 0.26 -11.88
N GLY A 43 -15.73 0.54 -11.71
CA GLY A 43 -15.19 1.59 -10.85
C GLY A 43 -15.04 1.19 -9.37
N ALA A 44 -15.43 -0.04 -9.00
CA ALA A 44 -15.18 -0.54 -7.65
C ALA A 44 -13.67 -0.78 -7.43
N THR A 45 -13.18 -0.42 -6.25
CA THR A 45 -11.78 -0.58 -5.87
C THR A 45 -11.65 -1.64 -4.79
N VAL A 46 -10.57 -2.41 -4.86
CA VAL A 46 -10.19 -3.38 -3.83
C VAL A 46 -8.72 -3.19 -3.52
N VAL A 47 -8.37 -3.04 -2.25
CA VAL A 47 -6.98 -3.02 -1.80
C VAL A 47 -6.41 -4.41 -2.00
N LEU A 48 -5.27 -4.54 -2.69
CA LEU A 48 -4.58 -5.82 -2.85
C LEU A 48 -3.46 -5.98 -1.83
N ALA A 49 -2.72 -4.91 -1.57
CA ALA A 49 -1.63 -4.90 -0.62
C ALA A 49 -1.28 -3.48 -0.16
N CYS A 50 -0.67 -3.38 1.02
CA CYS A 50 0.03 -2.18 1.43
C CYS A 50 1.40 -2.50 2.01
N VAL A 51 2.30 -1.52 1.99
CA VAL A 51 3.56 -1.52 2.74
C VAL A 51 3.49 -0.36 3.72
N GLU A 52 3.56 -0.67 5.01
CA GLU A 52 3.37 0.27 6.09
C GLU A 52 4.28 -0.05 7.27
N TYR A 53 4.45 0.92 8.16
CA TYR A 53 5.10 0.74 9.44
C TYR A 53 4.07 0.32 10.48
N ASP A 54 4.40 -0.73 11.24
CA ASP A 54 3.64 -1.19 12.40
C ASP A 54 4.29 -0.62 13.67
N PRO A 55 3.69 0.42 14.29
CA PRO A 55 4.27 1.06 15.47
C PRO A 55 4.21 0.19 16.73
N ASP A 56 3.34 -0.83 16.77
CA ASP A 56 3.26 -1.74 17.92
C ASP A 56 4.41 -2.75 17.89
N LYS A 57 4.91 -3.08 16.69
CA LYS A 57 6.01 -4.02 16.47
C LYS A 57 7.35 -3.36 16.13
N ASP A 58 7.35 -2.06 15.87
CA ASP A 58 8.52 -1.28 15.47
C ASP A 58 9.22 -1.82 14.21
N LEU A 59 8.43 -2.13 13.16
CA LEU A 59 8.95 -2.69 11.91
C LEU A 59 8.13 -2.29 10.68
N LEU A 60 8.73 -2.44 9.49
CA LEU A 60 7.98 -2.37 8.23
C LEU A 60 7.31 -3.72 7.94
N GLN A 61 6.09 -3.69 7.43
CA GLN A 61 5.38 -4.88 6.99
C GLN A 61 4.75 -4.68 5.61
N THR A 62 4.58 -5.80 4.89
CA THR A 62 3.71 -5.88 3.73
C THR A 62 2.47 -6.68 4.11
N VAL A 63 1.31 -6.04 4.01
CA VAL A 63 0.01 -6.65 4.28
C VAL A 63 -0.64 -6.98 2.94
N VAL A 64 -1.14 -8.21 2.79
CA VAL A 64 -1.77 -8.70 1.55
C VAL A 64 -3.22 -9.06 1.82
N TYR A 65 -4.11 -8.50 1.00
CA TYR A 65 -5.55 -8.71 1.02
C TYR A 65 -5.94 -9.58 -0.18
N GLY A 66 -5.71 -10.89 -0.08
CA GLY A 66 -5.99 -11.85 -1.14
C GLY A 66 -7.46 -12.25 -1.24
N ASP A 67 -8.24 -12.01 -0.18
CA ASP A 67 -9.70 -12.16 -0.20
C ASP A 67 -10.33 -10.79 -0.46
N CYS A 68 -10.57 -10.50 -1.73
CA CYS A 68 -11.16 -9.24 -2.19
C CYS A 68 -12.59 -8.97 -1.66
N ALA A 69 -13.16 -9.87 -0.86
CA ALA A 69 -14.44 -9.71 -0.19
C ALA A 69 -14.30 -9.43 1.32
N SER A 70 -13.08 -9.34 1.85
CA SER A 70 -12.79 -9.13 3.26
C SER A 70 -11.74 -8.03 3.44
N ASP A 71 -11.88 -7.26 4.52
CA ASP A 71 -10.87 -6.31 4.97
C ASP A 71 -9.78 -6.99 5.83
N GLU A 72 -9.90 -8.30 6.08
CA GLU A 72 -8.92 -9.05 6.87
C GLU A 72 -7.71 -9.44 6.00
N PRO A 73 -6.48 -9.28 6.52
CA PRO A 73 -5.29 -9.64 5.78
C PRO A 73 -5.17 -11.15 5.63
N THR A 74 -4.88 -11.59 4.41
CA THR A 74 -4.58 -13.00 4.11
C THR A 74 -3.14 -13.38 4.40
N ALA A 75 -2.21 -12.41 4.36
CA ALA A 75 -0.83 -12.60 4.73
C ALA A 75 -0.23 -11.29 5.24
N ILE A 76 0.71 -11.41 6.17
CA ILE A 76 1.53 -10.32 6.67
C ILE A 76 2.99 -10.77 6.57
N VAL A 77 3.81 -9.99 5.88
CA VAL A 77 5.25 -10.20 5.76
C VAL A 77 5.95 -9.10 6.53
N GLU A 78 6.60 -9.44 7.63
CA GLU A 78 7.37 -8.52 8.47
C GLU A 78 8.80 -8.39 7.92
N HIS A 79 9.29 -7.17 7.82
CA HIS A 79 10.62 -6.83 7.32
C HIS A 79 11.49 -6.34 8.48
N TYR A 80 12.53 -7.11 8.79
CA TYR A 80 13.50 -6.82 9.84
C TYR A 80 14.78 -6.21 9.23
N ASN A 81 15.54 -5.46 10.03
CA ASN A 81 16.79 -4.80 9.62
C ASN A 81 16.64 -3.86 8.42
N THR A 82 15.60 -3.02 8.42
CA THR A 82 15.45 -1.93 7.45
C THR A 82 16.28 -0.71 7.83
N ASP A 83 17.26 -0.87 8.72
CA ASP A 83 18.29 0.12 9.01
C ASP A 83 19.05 0.38 7.70
N PHE A 84 18.61 1.40 6.98
CA PHE A 84 19.41 2.02 5.94
C PHE A 84 20.54 2.72 6.68
N GLU A 85 21.65 2.01 6.96
CA GLU A 85 22.88 2.65 7.44
C GLU A 85 23.18 3.87 6.54
N GLU A 86 23.39 5.04 7.18
CA GLU A 86 23.65 6.33 6.50
C GLU A 86 24.89 6.31 5.60
#